data_AF-A0A1G6H141-F1
#
_entry.id   AF-A0A1G6H141-F1
#
_cell.length_a   1.000
_cell.length_b   1.000
_cell.length_c   1.000
_cell.angle_alpha   90.00
_cell.angle_beta   90.00
_cell.angle_gamma   90.00
#
_symmetry.space_group_name_H-M   'P 1'
#
loop_
_entity.id
_entity.type
_entity.pdbx_description
1 polymer ?
#
loop_
_entity_poly.entity_id
_entity_poly.type
_entity_poly.pdbx_seq_one_letter_code
_entity_poly.pdbx_strand_id
1 'polypeptide(L)'
;MLQFISYIFEFPVNSPSSNIPWVAVGAIVAAIIAATIAFITMVVTKENSVSQFRQNWINELREDIAIFISSINLLDDLKEEEQQQQQQRYSDFKSADLKSEEKKHKNDLKYNIHEKYMNIDMKLSGKDIYDRILKELIKIIYEDFLNKNSNPSKEYMNLLNANLLILLKNEWIRVKNGEKWFSRSKTIVPSALIALGLINIVLLNPFDHSPLIIFSGIFLIIFLFGMVCHKIIIYTREENHTYTKDYIENIIKKLKDLNHNEIISKLSDKKTLEKYSNKI
;
A
#
# COMPACT_ATOMS: atom_id res chain seq x y z
N MET A 1 27.26 -20.76 41.00
CA MET A 1 26.95 -20.48 39.58
C MET A 1 28.21 -20.32 38.72
N LEU A 2 29.26 -19.63 39.20
CA LEU A 2 30.56 -19.54 38.49
C LEU A 2 31.39 -20.84 38.50
N GLN A 3 31.25 -21.71 39.50
CA GLN A 3 31.94 -23.02 39.54
C GLN A 3 31.27 -24.14 38.71
N PHE A 4 30.03 -23.93 38.23
CA PHE A 4 29.36 -24.91 37.36
C PHE A 4 29.77 -24.72 35.88
N ILE A 5 30.28 -23.53 35.53
CA ILE A 5 30.79 -23.23 34.20
C ILE A 5 32.22 -23.79 34.01
N SER A 6 33.02 -23.87 35.08
CA SER A 6 34.37 -24.46 35.03
C SER A 6 34.36 -25.97 34.82
N TYR A 7 33.33 -26.69 35.27
CA TYR A 7 33.27 -28.16 35.13
C TYR A 7 32.83 -28.63 33.72
N ILE A 8 32.30 -27.73 32.88
CA ILE A 8 31.96 -28.04 31.48
C ILE A 8 33.20 -27.92 30.55
N PHE A 9 34.32 -27.37 31.04
CA PHE A 9 35.49 -27.06 30.21
C PHE A 9 36.71 -27.98 30.39
N GLU A 10 36.68 -28.93 31.31
CA GLU A 10 37.78 -29.90 31.47
C GLU A 10 37.46 -31.23 30.78
N PHE A 11 37.59 -31.26 29.45
CA PHE A 11 37.73 -32.50 28.70
C PHE A 11 39.21 -32.74 28.39
N PRO A 12 39.78 -33.92 28.74
CA PRO A 12 41.17 -34.21 28.42
C PRO A 12 41.32 -34.45 26.91
N VAL A 13 41.91 -33.46 26.25
CA VAL A 13 42.32 -33.48 24.84
C VAL A 13 43.60 -34.31 24.74
N ASN A 14 43.50 -35.60 24.42
CA ASN A 14 44.68 -36.41 24.07
C ASN A 14 44.37 -37.38 22.93
N SER A 15 44.35 -36.87 21.70
CA SER A 15 44.78 -37.60 20.50
C SER A 15 45.20 -36.59 19.41
N PRO A 16 46.45 -36.65 18.92
CA PRO A 16 46.95 -35.70 17.94
C PRO A 16 46.48 -36.08 16.53
N SER A 17 46.13 -35.06 15.75
CA SER A 17 45.63 -35.06 14.36
C SER A 17 44.13 -35.33 14.17
N SER A 18 43.43 -34.27 13.74
CA SER A 18 42.08 -34.23 13.13
C SER A 18 40.82 -33.95 13.96
N ASN A 19 40.91 -33.57 15.23
CA ASN A 19 39.73 -33.10 15.98
C ASN A 19 39.51 -31.59 15.80
N ILE A 20 38.69 -31.21 14.83
CA ILE A 20 38.07 -29.87 14.84
C ILE A 20 37.36 -29.72 16.19
N PRO A 21 37.62 -28.67 16.99
CA PRO A 21 36.93 -28.51 18.27
C PRO A 21 35.43 -28.40 18.01
N TRP A 22 34.65 -29.40 18.43
CA TRP A 22 33.20 -29.42 18.24
C TRP A 22 32.51 -28.16 18.78
N VAL A 23 33.13 -27.52 19.79
CA VAL A 23 32.74 -26.21 20.32
C VAL A 23 32.78 -25.10 19.26
N ALA A 24 33.80 -25.09 18.41
CA ALA A 24 33.92 -24.12 17.32
C ALA A 24 32.83 -24.32 16.26
N VAL A 25 32.52 -25.58 15.93
CA VAL A 25 31.43 -25.93 15.00
C VAL A 25 30.08 -25.47 15.56
N GLY A 26 29.82 -25.74 16.84
CA GLY A 26 28.60 -25.29 17.52
C GLY A 26 28.45 -23.77 17.53
N ALA A 27 29.54 -23.02 17.77
CA ALA A 27 29.53 -21.57 17.75
C ALA A 27 29.24 -21.01 16.35
N ILE A 28 29.80 -21.60 15.29
CA ILE A 28 29.54 -21.20 13.90
C ILE A 28 28.07 -21.43 13.54
N VAL A 29 27.52 -22.60 13.89
CA VAL A 29 26.10 -22.92 13.64
C VAL A 29 25.19 -21.94 14.38
N ALA A 30 25.46 -21.67 15.65
CA ALA A 30 24.70 -20.69 16.43
C ALA A 30 24.75 -19.28 15.81
N ALA A 31 25.93 -18.85 15.34
CA ALA A 31 26.10 -17.56 14.68
C ALA A 31 25.29 -17.46 13.38
N ILE A 32 25.26 -18.53 12.56
CA ILE A 32 24.46 -18.58 11.32
C ILE A 32 22.96 -18.49 11.62
N ILE A 33 22.49 -19.20 12.66
CA ILE A 33 21.09 -19.14 13.10
C ILE A 33 20.75 -17.72 13.56
N ALA A 34 21.59 -17.13 14.41
CA ALA A 34 21.38 -15.76 14.91
C ALA A 34 21.36 -14.74 13.76
N ALA A 35 22.29 -14.85 12.80
CA ALA A 35 22.32 -13.99 11.61
C ALA A 35 21.06 -14.14 10.75
N THR A 36 20.54 -15.37 10.61
CA THR A 36 19.32 -15.65 9.85
C THR A 36 18.09 -15.02 10.53
N ILE A 37 17.97 -15.16 11.85
CA ILE A 37 16.89 -14.54 12.63
C ILE A 37 16.95 -13.01 12.54
N ALA A 38 18.15 -12.42 12.65
CA ALA A 38 18.35 -10.99 12.52
C ALA A 38 17.93 -10.49 11.12
N PHE A 39 18.32 -11.22 10.07
CA PHE A 39 17.94 -10.89 8.70
C PHE A 39 16.43 -10.94 8.48
N ILE A 40 15.75 -11.99 8.96
CA ILE A 40 14.28 -12.10 8.88
C ILE A 40 13.61 -10.93 9.60
N THR A 41 14.05 -10.62 10.82
CA THR A 41 13.52 -9.51 11.62
C THR A 41 13.68 -8.17 10.88
N MET A 42 14.84 -7.93 10.26
CA MET A 42 15.10 -6.72 9.48
C MET A 42 14.16 -6.61 8.28
N VAL A 43 13.99 -7.70 7.51
CA VAL A 43 13.09 -7.73 6.35
C VAL A 43 11.64 -7.48 6.78
N VAL A 44 11.18 -8.15 7.83
CA VAL A 44 9.81 -7.97 8.36
C VAL A 44 9.59 -6.54 8.84
N THR A 45 10.56 -5.97 9.56
CA THR A 45 10.49 -4.59 10.06
C THR A 45 10.37 -3.61 8.90
N LYS A 46 11.21 -3.77 7.88
CA LYS A 46 11.16 -2.92 6.68
C LYS A 46 9.80 -2.99 5.99
N GLU A 47 9.27 -4.19 5.75
CA GLU A 47 7.96 -4.35 5.08
C GLU A 47 6.81 -3.79 5.91
N ASN A 48 6.84 -3.97 7.23
CA ASN A 48 5.84 -3.39 8.12
C ASN A 48 5.85 -1.86 8.03
N SER A 49 7.03 -1.23 8.07
CA SER A 49 7.17 0.22 7.91
C SER A 49 6.68 0.68 6.53
N VAL A 50 7.05 0.01 5.43
CA VAL A 50 6.57 0.36 4.08
C VAL A 50 5.06 0.23 3.96
N SER A 51 4.46 -0.82 4.54
CA SER A 51 3.01 -1.00 4.58
C SER A 51 2.34 0.12 5.37
N GLN A 52 2.88 0.50 6.52
CA GLN A 52 2.38 1.63 7.33
C GLN A 52 2.46 2.95 6.56
N PHE A 53 3.58 3.25 5.89
CA PHE A 53 3.70 4.46 5.07
C PHE A 53 2.65 4.50 3.96
N ARG A 54 2.36 3.38 3.30
CA ARG A 54 1.32 3.30 2.27
C ARG A 54 -0.09 3.47 2.84
N GLN A 55 -0.37 2.87 4.00
CA GLN A 55 -1.65 3.04 4.68
C GLN A 55 -1.86 4.48 5.13
N ASN A 56 -0.82 5.13 5.68
CA ASN A 56 -0.87 6.54 6.04
C ASN A 56 -1.12 7.41 4.80
N TRP A 57 -0.38 7.19 3.71
CA TRP A 57 -0.63 7.90 2.45
C TRP A 57 -2.06 7.71 1.93
N ILE A 58 -2.62 6.49 1.98
CA ILE A 58 -4.03 6.22 1.62
C ILE A 58 -5.00 7.01 2.52
N ASN A 59 -4.78 6.99 3.83
CA ASN A 59 -5.65 7.63 4.80
C ASN A 59 -5.63 9.15 4.62
N GLU A 60 -4.45 9.73 4.49
CA GLU A 60 -4.30 11.16 4.25
C GLU A 60 -4.90 11.59 2.90
N LEU A 61 -4.75 10.79 1.83
CA LEU A 61 -5.37 11.07 0.55
C LEU A 61 -6.91 11.04 0.65
N ARG A 62 -7.46 10.05 1.38
CA ARG A 62 -8.90 9.96 1.61
C ARG A 62 -9.42 11.16 2.39
N GLU A 63 -8.70 11.58 3.42
CA GLU A 63 -9.04 12.73 4.25
C GLU A 63 -9.02 14.03 3.44
N ASP A 64 -7.96 14.27 2.68
CA ASP A 64 -7.85 15.48 1.84
C ASP A 64 -8.98 15.54 0.79
N ILE A 65 -9.32 14.42 0.15
CA ILE A 65 -10.42 14.38 -0.83
C ILE A 65 -11.78 14.57 -0.14
N ALA A 66 -11.99 13.99 1.04
CA ALA A 66 -13.22 14.19 1.79
C ALA A 66 -13.42 15.67 2.18
N ILE A 67 -12.36 16.34 2.65
CA ILE A 67 -12.40 17.77 2.99
C ILE A 67 -12.58 18.61 1.71
N PHE A 68 -11.93 18.25 0.60
CA PHE A 68 -12.10 18.92 -0.69
C PHE A 68 -13.56 18.86 -1.16
N ILE A 69 -14.16 17.66 -1.17
CA ILE A 69 -15.56 17.46 -1.59
C ILE A 69 -16.51 18.18 -0.64
N SER A 70 -16.33 18.07 0.67
CA SER A 70 -17.23 18.70 1.64
C SER A 70 -17.16 20.22 1.59
N SER A 71 -15.96 20.79 1.41
CA SER A 71 -15.79 22.24 1.30
C SER A 71 -16.44 22.81 0.04
N ILE A 72 -16.41 22.06 -1.07
CA ILE A 72 -17.11 22.43 -2.30
C ILE A 72 -18.63 22.38 -2.09
N ASN A 73 -19.15 21.30 -1.50
CA ASN A 73 -20.59 21.16 -1.26
C ASN A 73 -21.11 22.24 -0.30
N LEU A 74 -20.42 22.50 0.81
CA LEU A 74 -20.81 23.55 1.74
C LEU A 74 -20.80 24.93 1.08
N LEU A 75 -19.82 25.20 0.22
CA LEU A 75 -19.78 26.46 -0.52
C LEU A 75 -20.92 26.55 -1.54
N ASP A 76 -21.32 25.44 -2.14
CA ASP A 76 -22.48 25.36 -3.01
C ASP A 76 -23.78 25.69 -2.25
N ASP A 77 -24.02 25.00 -1.14
CA ASP A 77 -25.18 25.22 -0.27
C ASP A 77 -25.29 26.71 0.13
N LEU A 78 -24.17 27.34 0.50
CA LEU A 78 -24.11 28.77 0.85
C LEU A 78 -24.40 29.71 -0.32
N LYS A 79 -24.15 29.31 -1.57
CA LYS A 79 -24.51 30.09 -2.77
C LYS A 79 -26.00 29.95 -3.07
N GLU A 80 -26.54 28.74 -2.92
CA GLU A 80 -27.97 28.50 -3.13
C GLU A 80 -28.80 29.30 -2.11
N GLU A 81 -28.39 29.29 -0.84
CA GLU A 81 -29.01 30.13 0.20
C GLU A 81 -28.95 31.63 -0.13
N GLU A 82 -27.81 32.14 -0.63
CA GLU A 82 -27.69 33.53 -1.08
C GLU A 82 -28.65 33.85 -2.23
N GLN A 83 -28.79 32.96 -3.21
CA GLN A 83 -29.68 33.16 -4.36
C GLN A 83 -31.15 33.16 -3.93
N GLN A 84 -31.54 32.24 -3.04
CA GLN A 84 -32.90 32.18 -2.49
C GLN A 84 -33.22 33.43 -1.67
N GLN A 85 -32.27 33.90 -0.84
CA GLN A 85 -32.41 35.15 -0.07
C GLN A 85 -32.48 36.40 -0.97
N GLN A 86 -31.77 36.42 -2.10
CA GLN A 86 -31.86 37.52 -3.07
C GLN A 86 -33.19 37.54 -3.82
N GLN A 87 -33.78 36.37 -4.09
CA GLN A 87 -35.10 36.23 -4.74
C GLN A 87 -36.25 36.61 -3.80
N GLN A 88 -36.13 36.31 -2.50
CA GLN A 88 -37.02 36.81 -1.45
C GLN A 88 -36.63 38.25 -1.04
N ARG A 89 -36.94 39.24 -1.90
CA ARG A 89 -36.74 40.66 -1.58
C ARG A 89 -37.47 41.05 -0.27
N TYR A 90 -36.75 41.67 0.66
CA TYR A 90 -37.14 42.16 2.01
C TYR A 90 -37.26 41.06 3.09
N SER A 91 -36.77 41.20 4.32
CA SER A 91 -36.47 42.37 5.15
C SER A 91 -35.28 42.08 6.08
N ASP A 92 -34.78 43.14 6.71
CA ASP A 92 -33.88 43.11 7.88
C ASP A 92 -32.38 43.07 7.58
N PHE A 93 -31.82 44.28 7.63
CA PHE A 93 -30.62 44.65 8.38
C PHE A 93 -29.77 43.49 8.95
N LYS A 94 -29.24 42.61 8.10
CA LYS A 94 -28.14 41.71 8.48
C LYS A 94 -26.99 42.66 8.85
N SER A 95 -26.68 42.74 10.14
CA SER A 95 -25.67 43.67 10.68
C SER A 95 -24.38 43.53 9.89
N ALA A 96 -23.62 44.62 9.78
CA ALA A 96 -22.32 44.59 9.09
C ALA A 96 -21.43 43.45 9.61
N ASP A 97 -21.57 43.12 10.90
CA ASP A 97 -20.87 42.03 11.58
C ASP A 97 -21.22 40.65 10.99
N LEU A 98 -22.51 40.32 10.81
CA LEU A 98 -22.93 39.03 10.23
C LEU A 98 -22.48 38.86 8.78
N LYS A 99 -22.50 39.93 7.99
CA LYS A 99 -21.97 39.91 6.60
C LYS A 99 -20.45 39.71 6.59
N SER A 100 -19.75 40.23 7.59
CA SER A 100 -18.30 40.07 7.73
C SER A 100 -17.92 38.63 8.09
N GLU A 101 -18.66 38.00 9.00
CA GLU A 101 -18.44 36.60 9.40
C GLU A 101 -18.73 35.62 8.26
N GLU A 102 -19.83 35.82 7.53
CA GLU A 102 -20.19 34.98 6.39
C GLU A 102 -19.14 35.08 5.27
N LYS A 103 -18.66 36.30 4.99
CA LYS A 103 -17.57 36.52 4.02
C LYS A 103 -16.28 35.85 4.47
N LYS A 104 -15.96 35.90 5.77
CA LYS A 104 -14.81 35.21 6.35
C LYS A 104 -14.95 33.70 6.17
N HIS A 105 -16.08 33.13 6.55
CA HIS A 105 -16.35 31.69 6.40
C HIS A 105 -16.23 31.21 4.95
N LYS A 106 -16.77 31.98 3.99
CA LYS A 106 -16.61 31.69 2.55
C LYS A 106 -15.16 31.76 2.09
N ASN A 107 -14.38 32.70 2.59
CA ASN A 107 -12.96 32.78 2.27
C ASN A 107 -12.18 31.60 2.86
N ASP A 108 -12.51 31.19 4.09
CA ASP A 108 -11.90 30.02 4.75
C ASP A 108 -12.19 28.73 3.95
N LEU A 109 -13.42 28.55 3.47
CA LEU A 109 -13.77 27.42 2.59
C LEU A 109 -12.98 27.44 1.28
N LYS A 110 -12.82 28.61 0.63
CA LYS A 110 -12.02 28.73 -0.60
C LYS A 110 -10.55 28.41 -0.37
N TYR A 111 -10.00 28.85 0.77
CA TYR A 111 -8.65 28.52 1.18
C TYR A 111 -8.50 27.00 1.35
N ASN A 112 -9.42 26.36 2.09
CA ASN A 112 -9.42 24.91 2.28
C ASN A 112 -9.49 24.16 0.96
N ILE A 113 -10.35 24.57 0.01
CA ILE A 113 -10.44 23.96 -1.32
C ILE A 113 -9.09 24.05 -2.04
N HIS A 114 -8.47 25.23 -2.05
CA HIS A 114 -7.18 25.44 -2.70
C HIS A 114 -6.05 24.63 -2.06
N GLU A 115 -5.97 24.65 -0.73
CA GLU A 115 -4.98 23.91 0.04
C GLU A 115 -5.11 22.40 -0.22
N LYS A 116 -6.34 21.86 -0.13
CA LYS A 116 -6.57 20.43 -0.35
C LYS A 116 -6.33 20.03 -1.80
N TYR A 117 -6.70 20.86 -2.76
CA TYR A 117 -6.34 20.64 -4.17
C TYR A 117 -4.82 20.49 -4.34
N MET A 118 -4.03 21.42 -3.80
CA MET A 118 -2.56 21.37 -3.91
C MET A 118 -1.97 20.14 -3.22
N ASN A 119 -2.46 19.79 -2.04
CA ASN A 119 -2.01 18.60 -1.31
C ASN A 119 -2.30 17.32 -2.10
N ILE A 120 -3.49 17.21 -2.69
CA ILE A 120 -3.86 16.06 -3.51
C ILE A 120 -3.00 16.03 -4.78
N ASP A 121 -2.82 17.16 -5.47
CA ASP A 121 -2.01 17.24 -6.69
C ASP A 121 -0.57 16.75 -6.47
N MET A 122 0.03 17.14 -5.34
CA MET A 122 1.39 16.71 -4.96
C MET A 122 1.48 15.22 -4.59
N LYS A 123 0.43 14.67 -3.97
CA LYS A 123 0.37 13.23 -3.60
C LYS A 123 0.15 12.33 -4.80
N LEU A 124 -0.53 12.83 -5.83
CA LEU A 124 -0.83 12.13 -7.06
C LEU A 124 0.34 12.27 -8.06
N SER A 125 1.08 11.18 -8.26
CA SER A 125 2.32 11.16 -9.06
C SER A 125 2.06 11.20 -10.57
N GLY A 126 0.84 10.91 -11.03
CA GLY A 126 0.47 10.73 -12.44
C GLY A 126 1.05 9.46 -13.10
N LYS A 127 1.57 8.50 -12.33
CA LYS A 127 2.26 7.31 -12.89
C LYS A 127 1.26 6.24 -13.33
N ASP A 128 0.27 5.97 -12.49
CA ASP A 128 -0.76 4.96 -12.77
C ASP A 128 -1.95 5.58 -13.51
N ILE A 129 -2.72 4.78 -14.25
CA ILE A 129 -3.86 5.31 -15.04
C ILE A 129 -4.95 5.91 -14.15
N TYR A 130 -5.24 5.27 -13.02
CA TYR A 130 -6.23 5.73 -12.04
C TYR A 130 -5.80 7.02 -11.36
N ASP A 131 -4.50 7.14 -11.08
CA ASP A 131 -3.86 8.33 -10.53
C ASP A 131 -4.00 9.51 -11.49
N ARG A 132 -3.75 9.30 -12.80
CA ARG A 132 -3.99 10.31 -13.85
C ARG A 132 -5.46 10.71 -13.97
N ILE A 133 -6.37 9.74 -14.02
CA ILE A 133 -7.81 10.03 -14.14
C ILE A 133 -8.28 10.84 -12.93
N LEU A 134 -7.90 10.43 -11.72
CA LEU A 134 -8.27 11.13 -10.50
C LEU A 134 -7.72 12.57 -10.49
N LYS A 135 -6.45 12.73 -10.89
CA LYS A 135 -5.79 14.03 -10.97
C LYS A 135 -6.49 14.98 -11.93
N GLU A 136 -6.83 14.53 -13.15
CA GLU A 136 -7.57 15.35 -14.10
C GLU A 136 -8.98 15.68 -13.62
N LEU A 137 -9.71 14.73 -13.02
CA LEU A 137 -11.05 14.99 -12.47
C LEU A 137 -11.02 16.07 -11.38
N ILE A 138 -10.08 15.99 -10.46
CA ILE A 138 -9.91 16.98 -9.38
C ILE A 138 -9.56 18.35 -9.96
N LYS A 139 -8.70 18.38 -10.97
CA LYS A 139 -8.34 19.61 -11.68
C LYS A 139 -9.56 20.26 -12.34
N ILE A 140 -10.42 19.50 -13.01
CA ILE A 140 -11.63 20.03 -13.64
C ILE A 140 -12.59 20.60 -12.59
N ILE A 141 -12.83 19.84 -11.51
CA ILE A 141 -13.68 20.29 -10.41
C ILE A 141 -13.15 21.60 -9.81
N TYR A 142 -11.82 21.70 -9.67
CA TYR A 142 -11.15 22.90 -9.17
C TYR A 142 -11.22 24.08 -10.17
N GLU A 143 -11.04 23.85 -11.46
CA GLU A 143 -11.16 24.86 -12.51
C GLU A 143 -12.60 25.38 -12.65
N ASP A 144 -13.59 24.49 -12.60
CA ASP A 144 -15.02 24.84 -12.56
C ASP A 144 -15.33 25.72 -11.36
N PHE A 145 -14.77 25.37 -10.20
CA PHE A 145 -14.85 26.18 -8.99
C PHE A 145 -14.23 27.59 -9.18
N LEU A 146 -13.04 27.68 -9.79
CA LEU A 146 -12.37 28.97 -10.04
C LEU A 146 -13.13 29.84 -11.02
N ASN A 147 -13.73 29.23 -12.04
CA ASN A 147 -14.40 29.93 -13.13
C ASN A 147 -15.75 30.55 -12.75
N LYS A 148 -16.16 30.48 -11.48
CA LYS A 148 -17.36 31.12 -10.87
C LYS A 148 -18.71 30.81 -11.53
N ASN A 149 -18.74 30.03 -12.62
CA ASN A 149 -19.89 29.96 -13.53
C ASN A 149 -20.76 28.71 -13.38
N SER A 150 -20.39 27.75 -12.55
CA SER A 150 -21.26 26.60 -12.24
C SER A 150 -20.68 25.81 -11.08
N ASN A 151 -21.55 25.17 -10.30
CA ASN A 151 -21.08 24.12 -9.41
C ASN A 151 -20.60 22.94 -10.24
N PRO A 152 -19.52 22.27 -9.80
CA PRO A 152 -19.16 21.00 -10.40
C PRO A 152 -20.38 20.10 -10.34
N SER A 153 -20.78 19.56 -11.50
CA SER A 153 -21.95 18.70 -11.59
C SER A 153 -21.86 17.59 -10.52
N LYS A 154 -23.00 17.23 -9.92
CA LYS A 154 -23.09 16.07 -9.01
C LYS A 154 -22.53 14.80 -9.65
N GLU A 155 -22.53 14.75 -10.98
CA GLU A 155 -21.92 13.71 -11.79
C GLU A 155 -20.38 13.68 -11.68
N TYR A 156 -19.69 14.83 -11.68
CA TYR A 156 -18.24 14.88 -11.40
C TYR A 156 -17.90 14.38 -10.02
N MET A 157 -18.68 14.74 -9.00
CA MET A 157 -18.47 14.24 -7.64
C MET A 157 -18.66 12.72 -7.55
N ASN A 158 -19.65 12.18 -8.26
CA ASN A 158 -19.87 10.73 -8.34
C ASN A 158 -18.72 10.02 -9.08
N LEU A 159 -18.24 10.59 -10.19
CA LEU A 159 -17.09 10.07 -10.93
C LEU A 159 -15.81 10.13 -10.11
N LEU A 160 -15.60 11.22 -9.36
CA LEU A 160 -14.47 11.40 -8.45
C LEU A 160 -14.48 10.31 -7.38
N ASN A 161 -15.62 10.11 -6.70
CA ASN A 161 -15.77 9.08 -5.68
C ASN A 161 -15.55 7.67 -6.24
N ALA A 162 -16.11 7.36 -7.41
CA ALA A 162 -15.94 6.05 -8.04
C ALA A 162 -14.47 5.77 -8.40
N ASN A 163 -13.76 6.76 -8.97
CA ASN A 163 -12.35 6.64 -9.30
C ASN A 163 -11.45 6.55 -8.06
N LEU A 164 -11.76 7.33 -7.02
CA LEU A 164 -11.06 7.24 -5.75
C LEU A 164 -11.17 5.82 -5.16
N LEU A 165 -12.37 5.25 -5.10
CA LEU A 165 -12.58 3.90 -4.57
C LEU A 165 -11.73 2.85 -5.29
N ILE A 166 -11.55 3.00 -6.60
CA ILE A 166 -10.78 2.04 -7.40
C ILE A 166 -9.28 2.25 -7.23
N LEU A 167 -8.82 3.50 -7.22
CA LEU A 167 -7.43 3.81 -6.86
C LEU A 167 -7.13 3.19 -5.49
N LEU A 168 -7.98 3.45 -4.49
CA LEU A 168 -7.81 2.92 -3.14
C LEU A 168 -7.84 1.39 -3.10
N LYS A 169 -8.72 0.74 -3.86
CA LYS A 169 -8.77 -0.72 -3.94
C LYS A 169 -7.48 -1.29 -4.55
N ASN A 170 -6.97 -0.68 -5.60
CA ASN A 170 -5.73 -1.10 -6.26
C ASN A 170 -4.52 -0.92 -5.34
N GLU A 171 -4.47 0.20 -4.63
CA GLU A 171 -3.44 0.47 -3.62
C GLU A 171 -3.50 -0.50 -2.46
N TRP A 172 -4.70 -0.83 -2.00
CA TRP A 172 -4.92 -1.85 -0.97
C TRP A 172 -4.44 -3.23 -1.41
N ILE A 173 -4.73 -3.63 -2.65
CA ILE A 173 -4.23 -4.87 -3.24
C ILE A 173 -2.70 -4.84 -3.29
N ARG A 174 -2.10 -3.72 -3.68
CA ARG A 174 -0.64 -3.54 -3.71
C ARG A 174 -0.01 -3.66 -2.32
N VAL A 175 -0.61 -3.03 -1.30
CA VAL A 175 -0.19 -3.14 0.11
C VAL A 175 -0.27 -4.59 0.58
N LYS A 176 -1.37 -5.29 0.28
CA LYS A 176 -1.52 -6.73 0.61
C LYS A 176 -0.53 -7.60 -0.13
N ASN A 177 -0.20 -7.27 -1.39
CA ASN A 177 0.78 -7.99 -2.20
C ASN A 177 2.21 -7.83 -1.68
N GLY A 178 2.50 -6.73 -0.96
CA GLY A 178 3.83 -6.42 -0.47
C GLY A 178 4.81 -6.14 -1.61
N GLU A 179 6.08 -5.94 -1.29
CA GLU A 179 7.10 -5.75 -2.32
C GLU A 179 7.45 -7.09 -3.01
N LYS A 180 7.81 -7.03 -4.31
CA LYS A 180 8.27 -8.22 -5.06
C LYS A 180 9.45 -8.92 -4.37
N TRP A 181 10.29 -8.16 -3.67
CA TRP A 181 11.42 -8.69 -2.89
C TRP A 181 10.99 -9.47 -1.66
N PHE A 182 9.92 -9.06 -0.99
CA PHE A 182 9.33 -9.82 0.11
C PHE A 182 8.71 -11.13 -0.38
N SER A 183 8.04 -11.11 -1.53
CA SER A 183 7.55 -12.34 -2.15
C SER A 183 8.69 -13.33 -2.46
N ARG A 184 9.85 -12.81 -2.90
CA ARG A 184 11.06 -13.64 -3.12
C ARG A 184 11.70 -14.12 -1.82
N SER A 185 11.84 -13.27 -0.81
CA SER A 185 12.45 -13.65 0.47
C SER A 185 11.65 -14.75 1.17
N LYS A 186 10.32 -14.75 1.05
CA LYS A 186 9.44 -15.83 1.51
C LYS A 186 9.74 -17.20 0.91
N THR A 187 10.34 -17.26 -0.27
CA THR A 187 10.69 -18.54 -0.91
C THR A 187 12.16 -18.89 -0.71
N ILE A 188 13.03 -17.89 -0.76
CA ILE A 188 14.49 -18.07 -0.65
C ILE A 188 14.90 -18.48 0.76
N VAL A 189 14.40 -17.79 1.80
CA VAL A 189 14.80 -18.05 3.19
C VAL A 189 14.45 -19.48 3.60
N PRO A 190 13.24 -20.00 3.30
CA PRO A 190 12.93 -21.39 3.58
C PRO A 190 13.79 -22.39 2.80
N SER A 191 14.03 -22.11 1.52
CA SER A 191 14.87 -22.99 0.70
C SER A 191 16.31 -23.06 1.21
N ALA A 192 16.87 -21.93 1.67
CA ALA A 192 18.19 -21.88 2.26
C ALA A 192 18.27 -22.65 3.60
N LEU A 193 17.25 -22.54 4.45
CA LEU A 193 17.17 -23.30 5.70
C LEU A 193 17.07 -24.81 5.45
N ILE A 194 16.28 -25.25 4.46
CA ILE A 194 16.20 -26.66 4.07
C ILE A 194 17.56 -27.14 3.54
N ALA A 195 18.21 -26.37 2.67
CA ALA A 195 19.52 -26.72 2.13
C ALA A 195 20.56 -26.86 3.25
N LEU A 196 20.60 -25.94 4.21
CA LEU A 196 21.47 -26.03 5.39
C LEU A 196 21.14 -27.26 6.26
N GLY A 197 19.85 -27.57 6.45
CA GLY A 197 19.42 -28.77 7.16
C GLY A 197 19.89 -30.05 6.47
N LEU A 198 19.71 -30.14 5.15
CA LEU A 198 20.15 -31.27 4.34
C LEU A 198 21.67 -31.43 4.33
N ILE A 199 22.42 -30.33 4.22
CA ILE A 199 23.89 -30.34 4.30
C ILE A 199 24.33 -30.87 5.67
N ASN A 200 23.69 -30.44 6.77
CA ASN A 200 23.97 -30.99 8.09
C ASN A 200 23.67 -32.49 8.15
N ILE A 201 22.53 -32.96 7.63
CA ILE A 201 22.21 -34.39 7.60
C ILE A 201 23.26 -35.17 6.82
N VAL A 202 23.66 -34.72 5.63
CA VAL A 202 24.64 -35.42 4.78
C VAL A 202 26.03 -35.44 5.41
N LEU A 203 26.47 -34.32 5.99
CA LEU A 203 27.78 -34.23 6.64
C LEU A 203 27.85 -34.99 7.97
N LEU A 204 26.72 -35.12 8.69
CA LEU A 204 26.65 -35.80 10.00
C LEU A 204 26.20 -37.26 9.91
N ASN A 205 25.68 -37.72 8.75
CA ASN A 205 25.22 -39.10 8.54
C ASN A 205 26.25 -40.22 8.76
N PRO A 206 27.59 -40.04 8.61
CA PRO A 206 28.51 -41.15 8.89
C PRO A 206 28.68 -41.43 10.39
N PHE A 207 28.10 -40.62 11.29
CA PHE A 207 28.16 -40.83 12.73
C PHE A 207 26.80 -41.36 13.25
N ASP A 208 26.88 -42.54 13.85
CA ASP A 208 25.82 -43.43 14.32
C ASP A 208 24.58 -42.77 14.97
N HIS A 209 23.44 -43.49 14.95
CA HIS A 209 22.02 -43.19 15.29
C HIS A 209 21.69 -42.26 16.49
N SER A 210 22.36 -41.13 16.60
CA SER A 210 22.19 -40.19 17.70
C SER A 210 20.83 -39.48 17.60
N PRO A 211 20.21 -39.12 18.75
CA PRO A 211 18.91 -38.45 18.80
C PRO A 211 18.83 -37.15 17.98
N LEU A 212 19.97 -36.56 17.63
CA LEU A 212 20.10 -35.42 16.73
C LEU A 212 19.51 -35.67 15.33
N ILE A 213 19.59 -36.88 14.79
CA ILE A 213 19.03 -37.23 13.47
C ILE A 213 17.49 -37.21 13.51
N ILE A 214 16.90 -37.64 14.64
CA ILE A 214 15.44 -37.67 14.84
C ILE A 214 14.90 -36.23 14.97
N PHE A 215 15.58 -35.37 15.74
CA PHE A 215 15.21 -33.96 15.85
C PHE A 215 15.32 -33.22 14.51
N SER A 216 16.34 -33.54 13.71
CA SER A 216 16.51 -33.01 12.35
C SER A 216 15.35 -33.39 11.42
N GLY A 217 14.90 -34.66 11.45
CA GLY A 217 13.77 -35.13 10.65
C GLY A 217 12.44 -34.47 11.03
N ILE A 218 12.16 -34.32 12.32
CA ILE A 218 10.94 -33.65 12.82
C ILE A 218 10.93 -32.18 12.40
N PHE A 219 12.08 -31.50 12.49
CA PHE A 219 12.20 -30.11 12.05
C PHE A 219 11.89 -29.96 10.56
N LEU A 220 12.37 -30.89 9.73
CA LEU A 220 12.12 -30.90 8.28
C LEU A 220 10.64 -31.14 7.94
N ILE A 221 9.94 -31.99 8.69
CA ILE A 221 8.49 -32.24 8.51
C ILE A 221 7.64 -31.01 8.88
N ILE A 222 7.90 -30.40 10.03
CA ILE A 222 7.20 -29.16 10.46
C ILE A 222 7.42 -28.06 9.42
N PHE A 223 8.64 -27.99 8.87
CA PHE A 223 9.01 -27.02 7.86
C PHE A 223 8.30 -27.23 6.52
N LEU A 224 8.24 -28.48 6.04
CA LEU A 224 7.50 -28.83 4.81
C LEU A 224 6.00 -28.57 4.96
N PHE A 225 5.42 -28.83 6.14
CA PHE A 225 4.02 -28.53 6.42
C PHE A 225 3.73 -27.02 6.34
N GLY A 226 4.64 -26.19 6.89
CA GLY A 226 4.58 -24.73 6.75
C GLY A 226 4.57 -24.25 5.29
N MET A 227 5.32 -24.91 4.40
CA MET A 227 5.37 -24.58 2.97
C MET A 227 4.09 -24.94 2.21
N VAL A 228 3.46 -26.08 2.52
CA VAL A 228 2.19 -26.50 1.87
C VAL A 228 1.07 -25.53 2.23
N CYS A 229 0.96 -25.17 3.52
CA CYS A 229 0.03 -24.15 3.98
C CYS A 229 0.27 -22.80 3.29
N HIS A 230 1.53 -22.43 3.04
CA HIS A 230 1.86 -21.19 2.35
C HIS A 230 1.46 -21.18 0.87
N LYS A 231 1.66 -22.29 0.15
CA LYS A 231 1.25 -22.42 -1.26
C LYS A 231 -0.28 -22.35 -1.42
N ILE A 232 -1.03 -22.95 -0.51
CA ILE A 232 -2.50 -22.90 -0.53
C ILE A 232 -3.00 -21.45 -0.35
N ILE A 233 -2.36 -20.66 0.49
CA ILE A 233 -2.67 -19.23 0.70
C ILE A 233 -2.34 -18.38 -0.55
N ILE A 234 -1.33 -18.77 -1.33
CA ILE A 234 -0.97 -18.06 -2.57
C ILE A 234 -1.95 -18.41 -3.71
N TYR A 235 -2.48 -19.64 -3.76
CA TYR A 235 -3.34 -20.09 -4.85
C TYR A 235 -4.74 -19.47 -4.82
N THR A 236 -5.23 -19.02 -3.66
CA THR A 236 -6.53 -18.33 -3.54
C THR A 236 -6.50 -16.86 -4.00
N ARG A 237 -5.41 -16.41 -4.63
CA ARG A 237 -5.09 -14.98 -4.83
C ARG A 237 -5.29 -14.45 -6.26
N GLU A 238 -5.55 -15.31 -7.25
CA GLU A 238 -5.48 -14.95 -8.69
C GLU A 238 -6.79 -14.44 -9.34
N GLU A 239 -7.90 -14.28 -8.62
CA GLU A 239 -9.22 -14.03 -9.23
C GLU A 239 -9.61 -12.58 -9.59
N ASN A 240 -8.71 -11.57 -9.55
CA ASN A 240 -9.14 -10.16 -9.60
C ASN A 240 -8.84 -9.35 -10.88
N HIS A 241 -8.40 -9.97 -11.98
CA HIS A 241 -7.85 -9.21 -13.12
C HIS A 241 -8.85 -8.84 -14.24
N THR A 242 -10.08 -9.37 -14.23
CA THR A 242 -11.03 -9.23 -15.35
C THR A 242 -11.93 -7.98 -15.29
N TYR A 243 -11.94 -7.23 -14.18
CA TYR A 243 -12.87 -6.09 -13.97
C TYR A 243 -12.39 -4.74 -14.53
N THR A 244 -11.18 -4.71 -15.10
CA THR A 244 -10.43 -3.49 -15.33
C THR A 244 -10.84 -2.77 -16.62
N LYS A 245 -11.14 -3.53 -17.68
CA LYS A 245 -11.39 -3.02 -19.03
C LYS A 245 -12.78 -2.41 -19.17
N ASP A 246 -13.81 -3.16 -18.80
CA ASP A 246 -15.21 -2.72 -18.88
C ASP A 246 -15.47 -1.46 -18.05
N TYR A 247 -14.77 -1.33 -16.92
CA TYR A 247 -14.88 -0.14 -16.07
C TYR A 247 -14.26 1.10 -16.71
N ILE A 248 -13.08 0.98 -17.31
CA ILE A 248 -12.43 2.09 -18.03
C ILE A 248 -13.29 2.52 -19.23
N GLU A 249 -13.84 1.56 -19.97
CA GLU A 249 -14.74 1.85 -21.09
C GLU A 249 -16.03 2.57 -20.63
N ASN A 250 -16.59 2.21 -19.47
CA ASN A 250 -17.75 2.89 -18.90
C ASN A 250 -17.43 4.32 -18.43
N ILE A 251 -16.25 4.56 -17.84
CA ILE A 251 -15.78 5.91 -17.53
C ILE A 251 -15.63 6.73 -18.80
N ILE A 252 -14.95 6.20 -19.82
CA ILE A 252 -14.72 6.90 -21.09
C ILE A 252 -16.06 7.26 -21.73
N LYS A 253 -17.04 6.36 -21.69
CA LYS A 253 -18.40 6.61 -22.15
C LYS A 253 -19.05 7.78 -21.41
N LYS A 254 -19.04 7.78 -20.08
CA LYS A 254 -19.60 8.89 -19.27
C LYS A 254 -18.89 10.21 -19.51
N LEU A 255 -17.55 10.22 -19.64
CA LEU A 255 -16.80 11.43 -19.96
C LEU A 255 -17.13 11.97 -21.36
N LYS A 256 -17.49 11.08 -22.30
CA LYS A 256 -17.96 11.44 -23.64
C LYS A 256 -19.35 12.07 -23.61
N ASP A 257 -20.24 11.52 -22.78
CA ASP A 257 -21.58 12.08 -22.58
C ASP A 257 -21.52 13.48 -21.95
N LEU A 258 -20.48 13.77 -21.17
CA LEU A 258 -20.21 15.09 -20.56
C LEU A 258 -19.47 16.08 -21.48
N ASN A 259 -19.20 15.73 -22.74
CA ASN A 259 -18.57 16.59 -23.76
C ASN A 259 -17.15 17.12 -23.42
N HIS A 260 -16.42 16.45 -22.53
CA HIS A 260 -15.02 16.79 -22.21
C HIS A 260 -14.03 16.04 -23.14
N ASN A 261 -14.06 16.40 -24.42
CA ASN A 261 -13.21 15.81 -25.46
C ASN A 261 -11.70 15.95 -25.18
N GLU A 262 -11.30 16.95 -24.39
CA GLU A 262 -9.90 17.13 -23.98
C GLU A 262 -9.40 15.97 -23.09
N ILE A 263 -10.19 15.56 -22.09
CA ILE A 263 -9.87 14.42 -21.21
C ILE A 263 -9.84 13.14 -22.03
N ILE A 264 -10.81 12.98 -22.93
CA ILE A 264 -10.86 11.81 -23.82
C ILE A 264 -9.63 11.79 -24.70
N SER A 265 -9.16 12.92 -25.23
CA SER A 265 -7.92 12.94 -26.03
C SER A 265 -6.68 12.55 -25.21
N LYS A 266 -6.61 12.96 -23.94
CA LYS A 266 -5.52 12.61 -23.01
C LYS A 266 -5.58 11.16 -22.51
N LEU A 267 -6.79 10.61 -22.31
CA LEU A 267 -7.02 9.23 -21.86
C LEU A 267 -7.04 8.22 -23.01
N SER A 268 -7.48 8.63 -24.21
CA SER A 268 -7.59 7.84 -25.43
C SER A 268 -6.30 7.79 -26.24
N ASP A 269 -5.17 8.28 -25.71
CA ASP A 269 -3.88 7.98 -26.32
C ASP A 269 -3.71 6.46 -26.36
N LYS A 270 -3.97 5.90 -27.54
CA LYS A 270 -4.19 4.48 -27.80
C LYS A 270 -2.95 3.66 -27.42
N LYS A 271 -1.77 4.26 -27.56
CA LYS A 271 -0.49 3.70 -27.10
C LYS A 271 -0.42 3.53 -25.59
N THR A 272 -1.02 4.45 -24.83
CA THR A 272 -1.05 4.38 -23.37
C THR A 272 -1.98 3.26 -22.92
N LEU A 273 -3.20 3.17 -23.48
CA LEU A 273 -4.15 2.08 -23.19
C LEU A 273 -3.62 0.69 -23.62
N GLU A 274 -3.03 0.54 -24.81
CA GLU A 274 -2.43 -0.72 -25.28
C GLU A 274 -1.21 -1.14 -24.46
N LYS A 275 -0.36 -0.18 -24.06
CA LYS A 275 0.81 -0.46 -23.21
C LYS A 275 0.42 -0.98 -21.83
N TYR A 276 -0.73 -0.58 -21.28
CA TYR A 276 -1.22 -1.11 -20.00
C TYR A 276 -2.03 -2.39 -20.16
N SER A 277 -2.79 -2.55 -21.25
CA SER A 277 -3.42 -3.83 -21.60
C SER A 277 -2.40 -4.97 -21.77
N ASN A 278 -1.18 -4.65 -22.24
CA ASN A 278 -0.12 -5.64 -22.47
C ASN A 278 0.85 -5.81 -21.28
N LYS A 279 0.70 -5.03 -20.21
CA LYS A 279 1.60 -5.04 -19.04
C LYS A 279 0.90 -5.49 -17.74
N ILE A 280 -0.40 -5.76 -17.84
CA ILE A 280 -1.23 -6.50 -16.89
C ILE A 280 -1.20 -7.96 -17.32
#